data_AF-A0A3D2XKX0-F1
#
_entry.id   AF-A0A3D2XKX0-F1
#
_cell.length_a   1.000
_cell.length_b   1.000
_cell.length_c   1.000
_cell.angle_alpha   90.00
_cell.angle_beta   90.00
_cell.angle_gamma   90.00
#
_symmetry.space_group_name_H-M   'P 1'
#
loop_
_entity.id
_entity.type
_entity.pdbx_description
1 polymer ?
#
loop_
_entity_poly.entity_id
_entity_poly.type
_entity_poly.pdbx_seq_one_letter_code
_entity_poly.pdbx_strand_id
1 'polypeptide(L)' 'NQEKVGKLFKVLIDKKEAGRYLGRTEFDSVEVDNEVVVHSTKKLTPGTFVQVRITKAYDYDLEGEVV' A
#
# COMPACT_ATOMS: atom_id res chain seq x y z
N ASN A 1 -6.16 12.56 1.36
CA ASN A 1 -5.55 11.45 0.59
C ASN A 1 -5.72 11.51 -0.93
N GLN A 2 -6.73 12.19 -1.49
CA GLN A 2 -6.97 12.22 -2.95
C GLN A 2 -5.79 12.68 -3.83
N GLU A 3 -4.94 13.60 -3.34
CA GLU A 3 -3.74 14.08 -4.07
C GLU A 3 -2.64 13.02 -4.24
N LYS A 4 -2.79 11.85 -3.60
CA LYS A 4 -1.88 10.70 -3.72
C LYS A 4 -2.27 9.78 -4.88
N VAL A 5 -3.51 9.86 -5.39
CA VAL A 5 -3.98 9.04 -6.52
C VAL A 5 -3.16 9.33 -7.77
N GLY A 6 -2.74 8.27 -8.47
CA GLY A 6 -1.92 8.34 -9.67
C GLY A 6 -0.41 8.40 -9.43
N LYS A 7 0.02 8.65 -8.18
CA LYS A 7 1.44 8.67 -7.79
C LYS A 7 1.93 7.28 -7.42
N LEU A 8 3.26 7.12 -7.50
CA LEU A 8 3.97 5.94 -7.05
C LEU A 8 4.49 6.16 -5.64
N PHE A 9 4.28 5.17 -4.77
CA PHE A 9 4.83 5.15 -3.44
C PHE A 9 5.55 3.84 -3.19
N LYS A 10 6.62 3.93 -2.41
CA LYS A 10 7.28 2.76 -1.85
C LYS A 10 6.48 2.31 -0.64
N VAL A 11 5.98 1.08 -0.68
CA VAL A 11 5.13 0.49 0.34
C VAL A 11 5.82 -0.72 0.94
N LEU A 12 5.98 -0.73 2.26
CA LEU A 12 6.41 -1.89 3.02
C LEU A 12 5.23 -2.84 3.16
N ILE A 13 5.37 -4.09 2.71
CA ILE A 13 4.33 -5.10 2.89
C ILE A 13 4.39 -5.64 4.33
N ASP A 14 3.36 -5.43 5.12
CA ASP A 14 3.26 -5.92 6.50
C ASP A 14 2.66 -7.33 6.54
N LYS A 15 1.58 -7.60 5.80
CA LYS A 15 0.91 -8.91 5.80
C LYS A 15 0.09 -9.19 4.54
N LYS A 16 -0.38 -10.44 4.42
CA LYS A 16 -1.38 -10.87 3.43
C LYS A 16 -2.64 -11.34 4.14
N GLU A 17 -3.78 -10.75 3.80
CA GLU A 17 -5.07 -11.04 4.42
C GLU A 17 -6.18 -11.06 3.37
N ALA A 18 -7.08 -12.05 3.42
CA ALA A 18 -8.20 -12.18 2.48
C ALA A 18 -7.84 -12.04 0.98
N GLY A 19 -6.65 -12.49 0.59
CA GLY A 19 -6.16 -12.43 -0.80
C GLY A 19 -5.52 -11.10 -1.21
N ARG A 20 -5.49 -10.10 -0.32
CA ARG A 20 -4.88 -8.78 -0.54
C ARG A 20 -3.63 -8.62 0.32
N TYR A 21 -2.75 -7.71 -0.09
CA TYR A 21 -1.59 -7.34 0.70
C TYR A 21 -1.87 -6.04 1.43
N LEU A 22 -1.44 -5.96 2.68
CA LEU A 22 -1.59 -4.77 3.53
C LEU A 22 -0.20 -4.28 3.87
N GLY A 23 -0.03 -2.96 3.85
CA GLY A 23 1.27 -2.35 4.04
C GLY A 23 1.16 -0.87 4.35
N ARG A 24 2.31 -0.22 4.50
CA ARG A 24 2.42 1.20 4.82
C ARG A 24 3.42 1.90 3.92
N THR A 25 3.17 3.17 3.63
CA THR A 25 4.13 3.97 2.86
C THR A 25 5.37 4.30 3.70
N GLU A 26 6.52 4.55 3.07
CA GLU A 26 7.76 4.93 3.79
C GLU A 26 7.66 6.23 4.61
N PHE A 27 6.64 7.05 4.36
CA PHE A 27 6.39 8.32 5.03
C PHE A 27 5.49 8.18 6.26
N ASP A 28 4.91 7.01 6.48
CA ASP A 28 3.97 6.75 7.58
C ASP A 28 4.74 6.28 8.81
N SER A 29 4.54 6.94 9.95
CA SER A 29 5.11 6.48 11.22
C SER A 29 4.34 5.25 11.69
N VAL A 30 4.99 4.35 12.44
CA VAL A 30 4.35 3.14 12.98
C VAL A 30 3.10 3.43 13.83
N GLU A 31 3.01 4.66 14.34
CA GLU A 31 1.96 5.18 15.22
C GLU A 31 0.76 5.80 14.48
N VAL A 32 0.88 6.04 13.17
CA VAL A 32 -0.20 6.53 12.32
C VAL A 32 -0.67 5.36 11.46
N ASP A 33 -1.97 5.09 11.46
CA ASP A 33 -2.55 3.89 10.84
C ASP A 33 -3.06 4.23 9.43
N ASN A 34 -2.16 4.62 8.49
CA ASN A 34 -2.56 4.73 7.08
C ASN A 34 -2.26 3.40 6.37
N GLU A 35 -3.24 2.49 6.40
CA GLU A 35 -3.14 1.22 5.69
C GLU A 35 -3.19 1.42 4.17
N VAL A 36 -2.30 0.72 3.47
CA VAL A 36 -2.28 0.64 2.01
C VAL A 36 -2.67 -0.76 1.59
N VAL A 37 -3.83 -0.87 0.95
CA VAL A 37 -4.30 -2.09 0.30
C VAL A 37 -3.61 -2.24 -1.05
N VAL A 38 -2.79 -3.28 -1.17
CA VAL A 38 -1.99 -3.55 -2.36
C VAL A 38 -2.53 -4.78 -3.09
N HIS A 39 -2.94 -4.56 -4.34
CA HIS A 39 -3.32 -5.62 -5.28
C HIS A 39 -2.11 -6.04 -6.12
N SER A 40 -1.86 -7.34 -6.20
CA SER A 40 -0.80 -7.88 -7.05
C SER A 40 -1.17 -9.26 -7.56
N THR A 41 -0.87 -9.51 -8.83
CA THR A 41 -0.96 -10.85 -9.44
C THR A 41 0.22 -11.75 -9.04
N LYS A 42 1.28 -11.15 -8.47
CA LYS A 42 2.47 -11.87 -8.00
C LYS A 42 2.40 -12.03 -6.48
N LYS A 43 3.08 -13.08 -5.98
CA LYS A 43 3.24 -13.26 -4.55
C LYS A 43 4.25 -12.24 -4.01
N LEU A 44 3.80 -11.36 -3.13
CA LEU A 44 4.66 -10.45 -2.37
C LEU A 44 5.07 -11.08 -1.05
N THR A 45 6.25 -10.70 -0.57
CA THR A 45 6.83 -11.17 0.70
C THR A 45 6.68 -10.08 1.77
N PRO A 46 6.05 -10.37 2.92
CA PRO A 46 6.05 -9.44 4.05
C PRO A 46 7.47 -9.05 4.49
N GLY A 47 7.65 -7.81 4.93
CA GLY A 47 8.96 -7.23 5.26
C GLY A 47 9.74 -6.71 4.04
N THR A 48 9.15 -6.74 2.84
CA THR A 48 9.77 -6.18 1.63
C THR A 48 9.08 -4.91 1.18
N PHE A 49 9.86 -4.01 0.57
CA PHE A 49 9.33 -2.82 -0.08
C PHE A 49 9.00 -3.10 -1.54
N VAL A 50 7.85 -2.62 -1.98
CA VAL A 50 7.40 -2.67 -3.38
C VAL A 50 6.97 -1.29 -3.84
N GLN A 51 7.07 -1.02 -5.14
CA GLN A 51 6.45 0.17 -5.72
C GLN A 51 4.99 -0.09 -5.99
N VAL A 52 4.13 0.78 -5.47
CA VAL A 52 2.68 0.71 -5.61
C VAL A 52 2.20 2.00 -6.24
N ARG A 53 1.44 1.87 -7.33
CA ARG A 53 0.70 2.99 -7.89
C ARG A 53 -0.64 3.08 -7.19
N ILE A 54 -0.89 4.21 -6.54
CA ILE A 54 -2.18 4.44 -5.86
C ILE A 54 -3.24 4.68 -6.92
N THR A 55 -4.26 3.84 -6.93
CA THR A 55 -5.38 3.93 -7.88
C THR A 55 -6.61 4.54 -7.22
N LYS A 56 -6.76 4.40 -5.90
CA LYS A 56 -7.83 5.05 -5.13
C LYS A 56 -7.33 5.51 -3.77
N ALA A 57 -7.99 6.54 -3.27
CA ALA A 57 -7.79 7.07 -1.94
C ALA A 57 -9.15 7.24 -1.28
N TYR A 58 -9.31 6.70 -0.09
CA TYR A 58 -10.45 6.91 0.79
C TYR A 58 -10.08 7.97 1.84
N ASP A 59 -11.00 8.30 2.76
CA ASP A 59 -10.75 9.29 3.81
C ASP A 59 -9.51 8.95 4.66
N TYR A 60 -9.28 7.67 4.94
CA TYR A 60 -8.17 7.19 5.77
C TYR A 60 -7.25 6.20 5.03
N ASP A 61 -7.78 5.39 4.12
CA ASP A 61 -7.02 4.32 3.46
C ASP A 61 -6.56 4.67 2.04
N LEU A 62 -5.53 3.96 1.57
CA LEU A 62 -5.09 3.98 0.18
C LEU A 62 -5.24 2.60 -0.47
N GLU A 63 -5.59 2.57 -1.75
CA GLU A 63 -5.62 1.34 -2.54
C GLU A 63 -4.77 1.53 -3.81
N GLY A 64 -3.98 0.52 -4.15
CA GLY A 64 -3.09 0.57 -5.30
C GLY A 64 -2.65 -0.78 -5.83
N GLU A 65 -1.94 -0.72 -6.95
CA GLU A 65 -1.45 -1.90 -7.68
C GLU A 65 0.08 -1.87 -7.77
N VAL A 66 0.70 -3.05 -7.64
CA VAL A 66 2.16 -3.20 -7.82
C VAL A 66 2.52 -2.97 -9.29
N VAL A 67 3.60 -2.20 -9.51
CA VAL A 67 4.23 -2.01 -10.84
C VAL A 67 5.38 -2.96 -11.09
#